data_AF-A0AAD5KDM4-F1
#
_entry.id   AF-A0AAD5KDM4-F1
#
_cell.length_a   1.000
_cell.length_b   1.000
_cell.length_c   1.000
_cell.angle_alpha   90.00
_cell.angle_beta   90.00
_cell.angle_gamma   90.00
#
_symmetry.space_group_name_H-M   'P 1'
#
loop_
_entity.id
_entity.type
_entity.pdbx_description
1 polymer ?
#
loop_
_entity_poly.entity_id
_entity_poly.type
_entity_poly.pdbx_seq_one_letter_code
_entity_poly.pdbx_strand_id
1 'polypeptide(L)'
;MEAALDNRVYMHDYLREFFETAVAEGAKDPAKNYVFGDEFDESRNRLFVQFLLDHQIKVYENTADIFLNGYSFKKGKSWVVPTAQPQYRMVRTMFEEVKEFADSVFYDASAWTMAHAYGMPFAKSISSKTGNQIKEVNAPAFPFPNSKAYAYLIDWSDYYAPAMLFDLQKAGVHVEIVNRPFASQTQDGRKDFPAGTLMIPVGFQKMEQEKLVNSIQELAAKHHQKVYATTTGLNLAGVDLGSNMVGAVTQPKAIMILGTGIQANEAGEIWYLLDSQLGCPSPKSIQSKSEESTYLTITR
;
A
#
# COMPACT_ATOMS: atom_id res chain seq x y z
N MET A 1 16.09 4.05 -40.22
CA MET A 1 14.68 3.90 -40.65
C MET A 1 14.52 2.73 -41.62
N GLU A 2 15.41 2.56 -42.61
CA GLU A 2 15.40 1.39 -43.53
C GLU A 2 15.41 0.04 -42.79
N ALA A 3 16.32 -0.17 -41.84
CA ALA A 3 16.39 -1.44 -41.11
C ALA A 3 15.09 -1.83 -40.36
N ALA A 4 14.30 -0.85 -39.91
CA ALA A 4 13.01 -1.11 -39.26
C ALA A 4 11.89 -1.40 -40.28
N LEU A 5 11.96 -0.79 -41.47
CA LEU A 5 11.03 -1.05 -42.57
C LEU A 5 11.30 -2.43 -43.19
N ASP A 6 12.56 -2.79 -43.38
CA ASP A 6 12.99 -4.08 -43.94
C ASP A 6 12.62 -5.25 -43.03
N ASN A 7 12.68 -5.04 -41.71
CA ASN A 7 12.33 -6.05 -40.70
C ASN A 7 10.87 -5.96 -40.22
N ARG A 8 10.03 -5.12 -40.83
CA ARG A 8 8.64 -4.89 -40.37
C ARG A 8 7.85 -6.19 -40.22
N VAL A 9 7.93 -7.08 -41.22
CA VAL A 9 7.23 -8.37 -41.20
C VAL A 9 7.71 -9.23 -40.04
N TYR A 10 9.03 -9.38 -39.91
CA TYR A 10 9.65 -10.12 -38.81
C TYR A 10 9.25 -9.58 -37.42
N MET A 11 9.28 -8.26 -37.22
CA MET A 11 8.90 -7.65 -35.93
C MET A 11 7.42 -7.86 -35.61
N HIS A 12 6.53 -7.80 -36.61
CA HIS A 12 5.11 -8.09 -36.40
C HIS A 12 4.84 -9.56 -36.10
N ASP A 13 5.53 -10.47 -36.80
CA ASP A 13 5.40 -11.90 -36.56
C ASP A 13 5.96 -12.25 -35.17
N TYR A 14 7.11 -11.69 -34.79
CA TYR A 14 7.68 -11.84 -33.45
C TYR A 14 6.71 -11.35 -32.37
N LEU A 15 6.12 -10.16 -32.53
CA LEU A 15 5.17 -9.62 -31.56
C LEU A 15 3.91 -10.49 -31.45
N ARG A 16 3.40 -10.98 -32.58
CA ARG A 16 2.24 -11.87 -32.60
C ARG A 16 2.56 -13.19 -31.90
N GLU A 17 3.65 -13.84 -32.30
CA GLU A 17 4.11 -15.09 -31.72
C GLU A 17 4.36 -14.93 -30.21
N PHE A 18 4.95 -13.81 -29.79
CA PHE A 18 5.19 -13.50 -28.39
C PHE A 18 3.89 -13.60 -27.57
N PHE A 19 2.78 -13.03 -28.02
CA PHE A 19 1.51 -13.08 -27.29
C PHE A 19 0.72 -14.37 -27.48
N GLU A 20 0.74 -14.97 -28.68
CA GLU A 20 0.03 -16.23 -28.95
C GLU A 20 0.62 -17.38 -28.14
N THR A 21 1.95 -17.50 -28.12
CA THR A 21 2.65 -18.51 -27.33
C THR A 21 2.47 -18.29 -25.82
N ALA A 22 2.41 -17.03 -25.37
CA ALA A 22 2.16 -16.71 -23.96
C ALA A 22 0.80 -17.24 -23.47
N VAL A 23 -0.27 -17.17 -24.27
CA VAL A 23 -1.57 -17.75 -23.91
C VAL A 23 -1.48 -19.27 -23.78
N ALA A 24 -0.79 -19.94 -24.71
CA ALA A 24 -0.62 -21.39 -24.71
C ALA A 24 0.25 -21.87 -23.53
N GLU A 25 1.31 -21.13 -23.19
CA GLU A 25 2.14 -21.36 -21.99
C GLU A 25 1.30 -21.16 -20.72
N GLY A 26 0.56 -20.06 -20.62
CA GLY A 26 -0.28 -19.76 -19.46
C GLY A 26 -1.40 -20.79 -19.26
N ALA A 27 -1.96 -21.33 -20.33
CA ALA A 27 -2.92 -22.43 -20.25
C ALA A 27 -2.31 -23.73 -19.71
N LYS A 28 -0.99 -23.93 -19.84
CA LYS A 28 -0.26 -25.08 -19.30
C LYS A 28 0.25 -24.86 -17.89
N ASP A 29 0.38 -23.62 -17.42
CA ASP A 29 0.81 -23.29 -16.05
C ASP A 29 -0.02 -24.09 -15.02
N PRO A 30 0.61 -24.83 -14.08
CA PRO A 30 -0.10 -25.59 -13.06
C PRO A 30 -0.90 -24.71 -12.09
N ALA A 31 -0.51 -23.45 -11.90
CA ALA A 31 -1.22 -22.51 -11.04
C ALA A 31 -2.62 -22.22 -11.56
N LYS A 32 -2.82 -22.13 -12.89
CA LYS A 32 -4.05 -21.71 -13.61
C LYS A 32 -4.56 -20.32 -13.27
N ASN A 33 -4.54 -19.94 -12.00
CA ASN A 33 -4.91 -18.63 -11.49
C ASN A 33 -4.00 -18.25 -10.32
N TYR A 34 -3.80 -16.96 -10.15
CA TYR A 34 -3.32 -16.37 -8.90
C TYR A 34 -4.48 -15.65 -8.23
N VAL A 35 -4.62 -15.83 -6.92
CA VAL A 35 -5.54 -15.08 -6.07
C VAL A 35 -4.72 -14.17 -5.20
N PHE A 36 -5.08 -12.89 -5.09
CA PHE A 36 -4.38 -11.93 -4.27
C PHE A 36 -5.34 -10.98 -3.58
N GLY A 37 -4.89 -10.35 -2.50
CA GLY A 37 -5.62 -9.30 -1.80
C GLY A 37 -5.34 -9.30 -0.30
N ASP A 38 -5.27 -8.11 0.26
CA ASP A 38 -5.16 -7.85 1.70
C ASP A 38 -6.53 -7.46 2.27
N GLU A 39 -7.01 -8.15 3.30
CA GLU A 39 -8.29 -7.82 3.93
C GLU A 39 -8.29 -6.44 4.61
N PHE A 40 -7.12 -5.98 5.05
CA PHE A 40 -6.97 -4.80 5.91
C PHE A 40 -6.45 -3.55 5.19
N ASP A 41 -5.86 -3.71 4.00
CA ASP A 41 -5.24 -2.61 3.25
C ASP A 41 -5.91 -2.40 1.88
N GLU A 42 -6.95 -1.56 1.88
CA GLU A 42 -7.71 -1.25 0.65
C GLU A 42 -6.88 -0.42 -0.34
N SER A 43 -6.01 0.45 0.17
CA SER A 43 -5.14 1.27 -0.67
C SER A 43 -4.05 0.47 -1.36
N ARG A 44 -3.39 -0.47 -0.68
CA ARG A 44 -2.40 -1.37 -1.30
C ARG A 44 -3.03 -2.25 -2.36
N ASN A 45 -4.21 -2.79 -2.06
CA ASN A 45 -5.00 -3.53 -3.05
C ASN A 45 -5.27 -2.69 -4.29
N ARG A 46 -5.75 -1.46 -4.11
CA ARG A 46 -6.04 -0.53 -5.20
C ARG A 46 -4.81 -0.26 -6.05
N LEU A 47 -3.68 0.05 -5.41
CA LEU A 47 -2.40 0.31 -6.08
C LEU A 47 -1.92 -0.91 -6.87
N PHE A 48 -2.03 -2.10 -6.31
CA PHE A 48 -1.58 -3.32 -6.98
C PHE A 48 -2.50 -3.69 -8.15
N VAL A 49 -3.82 -3.58 -8.00
CA VAL A 49 -4.76 -3.77 -9.13
C VAL A 49 -4.47 -2.77 -10.25
N GLN A 50 -4.28 -1.48 -9.92
CA GLN A 50 -3.96 -0.45 -10.91
C GLN A 50 -2.66 -0.81 -11.64
N PHE A 51 -1.63 -1.21 -10.90
CA PHE A 51 -0.35 -1.61 -11.47
C PHE A 51 -0.48 -2.80 -12.45
N LEU A 52 -1.31 -3.79 -12.13
CA LEU A 52 -1.60 -4.90 -13.05
C LEU A 52 -2.33 -4.41 -14.31
N LEU A 53 -3.31 -3.50 -14.17
CA LEU A 53 -4.04 -2.94 -15.31
C LEU A 53 -3.16 -2.07 -16.21
N ASP A 54 -2.21 -1.32 -15.64
CA ASP A 54 -1.24 -0.52 -16.41
C ASP A 54 -0.37 -1.42 -17.32
N HIS A 55 -0.13 -2.67 -16.89
CA HIS A 55 0.53 -3.71 -17.67
C HIS A 55 -0.44 -4.56 -18.50
N GLN A 56 -1.70 -4.12 -18.63
CA GLN A 56 -2.77 -4.79 -19.38
C GLN A 56 -3.07 -6.22 -18.92
N ILE A 57 -2.74 -6.56 -17.67
CA ILE A 57 -3.07 -7.84 -17.08
C ILE A 57 -4.56 -7.85 -16.75
N LYS A 58 -5.26 -8.89 -17.18
CA LYS A 58 -6.67 -9.09 -16.87
C LYS A 58 -6.82 -9.57 -15.43
N VAL A 59 -7.57 -8.78 -14.66
CA VAL A 59 -7.89 -9.03 -13.26
C VAL A 59 -9.41 -9.19 -13.13
N TYR A 60 -9.85 -10.12 -12.29
CA TYR A 60 -11.26 -10.41 -12.06
C TYR A 60 -11.59 -10.37 -10.57
N GLU A 61 -12.84 -10.05 -10.23
CA GLU A 61 -13.32 -10.14 -8.86
C GLU A 61 -13.25 -11.58 -8.33
N ASN A 62 -12.85 -11.74 -7.07
CA ASN A 62 -13.10 -12.99 -6.36
C ASN A 62 -14.56 -13.03 -5.88
N THR A 63 -15.23 -14.16 -6.13
CA THR A 63 -16.68 -14.30 -5.87
C THR A 63 -17.02 -14.97 -4.54
N ALA A 64 -16.03 -15.50 -3.82
CA ALA A 64 -16.23 -16.23 -2.56
C ALA A 64 -15.08 -16.03 -1.59
N ASP A 65 -15.36 -16.14 -0.30
CA ASP A 65 -14.31 -16.24 0.73
C ASP A 65 -13.56 -17.56 0.54
N ILE A 66 -12.25 -17.49 0.36
CA ILE A 66 -11.38 -18.66 0.18
C ILE A 66 -10.16 -18.56 1.08
N PHE A 67 -9.65 -19.72 1.51
CA PHE A 67 -8.42 -19.82 2.28
C PHE A 67 -7.42 -20.66 1.50
N LEU A 68 -6.28 -20.07 1.13
CA LEU A 68 -5.25 -20.71 0.31
C LEU A 68 -3.87 -20.35 0.83
N ASN A 69 -3.01 -21.36 0.97
CA ASN A 69 -1.60 -21.19 1.36
C ASN A 69 -1.38 -20.31 2.62
N GLY A 70 -2.26 -20.43 3.61
CA GLY A 70 -2.17 -19.65 4.86
C GLY A 70 -2.82 -18.26 4.81
N TYR A 71 -3.31 -17.82 3.66
CA TYR A 71 -3.98 -16.53 3.49
C TYR A 71 -5.49 -16.68 3.38
N SER A 72 -6.23 -15.75 3.99
CA SER A 72 -7.67 -15.60 3.78
C SER A 72 -7.93 -14.53 2.74
N PHE A 73 -8.65 -14.89 1.68
CA PHE A 73 -9.07 -13.98 0.62
C PHE A 73 -10.57 -13.79 0.70
N LYS A 74 -10.97 -12.61 1.20
CA LYS A 74 -12.38 -12.24 1.36
C LYS A 74 -12.98 -11.76 0.05
N LYS A 75 -14.24 -12.14 -0.21
CA LYS A 75 -15.02 -11.59 -1.32
C LYS A 75 -15.06 -10.07 -1.23
N GLY A 76 -14.78 -9.39 -2.34
CA GLY A 76 -14.76 -7.92 -2.40
C GLY A 76 -13.48 -7.27 -1.84
N LYS A 77 -12.55 -8.05 -1.30
CA LYS A 77 -11.21 -7.61 -0.86
C LYS A 77 -10.08 -8.43 -1.49
N SER A 78 -10.42 -9.22 -2.50
CA SER A 78 -9.48 -10.07 -3.22
C SER A 78 -9.90 -10.24 -4.68
N TRP A 79 -8.92 -10.56 -5.51
CA TRP A 79 -9.03 -10.65 -6.95
C TRP A 79 -8.32 -11.88 -7.50
N VAL A 80 -8.64 -12.22 -8.74
CA VAL A 80 -8.15 -13.40 -9.45
C VAL A 80 -7.49 -12.95 -10.76
N VAL A 81 -6.29 -13.48 -11.02
CA VAL A 81 -5.53 -13.29 -12.25
C VAL A 81 -5.35 -14.65 -12.93
N PRO A 82 -6.09 -14.93 -14.02
CA PRO A 82 -5.89 -16.16 -14.79
C PRO A 82 -4.52 -16.18 -15.46
N THR A 83 -3.88 -17.34 -15.57
CA THR A 83 -2.59 -17.46 -16.28
C THR A 83 -2.79 -17.49 -17.79
N ALA A 84 -3.91 -18.04 -18.29
CA ALA A 84 -4.24 -18.13 -19.71
C ALA A 84 -4.69 -16.78 -20.30
N GLN A 85 -3.76 -15.84 -20.45
CA GLN A 85 -4.00 -14.51 -21.03
C GLN A 85 -2.79 -14.01 -21.81
N PRO A 86 -2.94 -13.04 -22.73
CA PRO A 86 -1.83 -12.55 -23.54
C PRO A 86 -0.62 -12.08 -22.71
N GLN A 87 -0.88 -11.42 -21.58
CA GLN A 87 0.17 -10.92 -20.68
C GLN A 87 0.72 -11.98 -19.72
N TYR A 88 0.59 -13.29 -20.01
CA TYR A 88 1.04 -14.37 -19.11
C TYR A 88 2.49 -14.21 -18.64
N ARG A 89 3.42 -13.86 -19.53
CA ARG A 89 4.82 -13.67 -19.14
C ARG A 89 5.01 -12.54 -18.13
N MET A 90 4.17 -11.49 -18.20
CA MET A 90 4.14 -10.45 -17.18
C MET A 90 3.51 -10.97 -15.87
N VAL A 91 2.43 -11.75 -15.95
CA VAL A 91 1.82 -12.41 -14.78
C VAL A 91 2.85 -13.26 -14.02
N ARG A 92 3.75 -13.94 -14.72
CA ARG A 92 4.89 -14.65 -14.09
C ARG A 92 5.76 -13.70 -13.29
N THR A 93 6.20 -12.58 -13.85
CA THR A 93 6.97 -11.56 -13.13
C THR A 93 6.22 -11.02 -11.89
N MET A 94 4.90 -10.95 -11.94
CA MET A 94 4.10 -10.44 -10.82
C MET A 94 4.00 -11.41 -9.65
N PHE A 95 3.89 -12.72 -9.90
CA PHE A 95 3.49 -13.70 -8.87
C PHE A 95 4.39 -14.94 -8.76
N GLU A 96 5.28 -15.19 -9.72
CA GLU A 96 6.13 -16.39 -9.69
C GLU A 96 7.31 -16.20 -8.75
N GLU A 97 7.54 -17.21 -7.91
CA GLU A 97 8.74 -17.32 -7.09
C GLU A 97 9.75 -18.22 -7.83
N VAL A 98 10.71 -17.61 -8.54
CA VAL A 98 11.80 -18.35 -9.18
C VAL A 98 12.91 -18.58 -8.15
N LYS A 99 13.12 -19.84 -7.75
CA LYS A 99 14.12 -20.24 -6.74
C LYS A 99 15.34 -20.94 -7.34
N GLU A 100 15.22 -21.42 -8.57
CA GLU A 100 16.28 -22.13 -9.28
C GLU A 100 16.57 -21.41 -10.60
N PHE A 101 17.85 -21.12 -10.84
CA PHE A 101 18.33 -20.46 -12.05
C PHE A 101 19.28 -21.39 -12.81
N ALA A 102 19.23 -21.33 -14.13
CA ALA A 102 20.08 -22.17 -14.98
C ALA A 102 21.57 -21.79 -14.89
N ASP A 103 21.89 -20.51 -14.63
CA ASP A 103 23.25 -20.01 -14.46
C ASP A 103 23.25 -18.73 -13.59
N SER A 104 24.36 -18.49 -12.90
CA SER A 104 24.65 -17.34 -12.04
C SER A 104 24.54 -15.98 -12.73
N VAL A 105 24.87 -15.89 -14.02
CA VAL A 105 24.76 -14.64 -14.80
C VAL A 105 23.31 -14.15 -14.92
N PHE A 106 22.34 -15.05 -14.79
CA PHE A 106 20.90 -14.70 -14.87
C PHE A 106 20.34 -14.08 -13.59
N TYR A 107 21.05 -14.15 -12.46
CA TYR A 107 20.61 -13.49 -11.23
C TYR A 107 20.54 -11.97 -11.42
N ASP A 108 21.55 -11.39 -12.08
CA ASP A 108 21.64 -9.95 -12.37
C ASP A 108 20.59 -9.46 -13.39
N ALA A 109 19.95 -10.38 -14.11
CA ALA A 109 18.88 -10.09 -15.07
C ALA A 109 17.49 -10.54 -14.59
N SER A 110 17.38 -11.04 -13.36
CA SER A 110 16.12 -11.54 -12.80
C SER A 110 15.28 -10.41 -12.22
N ALA A 111 13.97 -10.48 -12.43
CA ALA A 111 13.01 -9.57 -11.81
C ALA A 111 12.55 -10.13 -10.47
N TRP A 112 12.40 -9.24 -9.48
CA TRP A 112 11.77 -9.57 -8.20
C TRP A 112 10.27 -9.81 -8.40
N THR A 113 9.71 -10.78 -7.67
CA THR A 113 8.27 -11.02 -7.66
C THR A 113 7.54 -9.79 -7.14
N MET A 114 6.79 -9.11 -8.00
CA MET A 114 6.23 -7.80 -7.63
C MET A 114 5.22 -7.88 -6.48
N ALA A 115 4.45 -8.98 -6.39
CA ALA A 115 3.55 -9.19 -5.26
C ALA A 115 4.28 -9.18 -3.91
N HIS A 116 5.50 -9.75 -3.84
CA HIS A 116 6.34 -9.69 -2.64
C HIS A 116 6.88 -8.30 -2.37
N ALA A 117 7.28 -7.55 -3.41
CA ALA A 117 7.73 -6.17 -3.27
C ALA A 117 6.63 -5.25 -2.70
N TYR A 118 5.37 -5.50 -3.04
CA TYR A 118 4.21 -4.81 -2.47
C TYR A 118 3.83 -5.32 -1.06
N GLY A 119 4.40 -6.43 -0.59
CA GLY A 119 3.90 -7.14 0.59
C GLY A 119 2.45 -7.60 0.42
N MET A 120 2.05 -7.95 -0.81
CA MET A 120 0.69 -8.37 -1.17
C MET A 120 0.49 -9.85 -0.86
N PRO A 121 -0.50 -10.23 -0.04
CA PRO A 121 -0.88 -11.64 0.10
C PRO A 121 -1.34 -12.21 -1.24
N PHE A 122 -0.78 -13.35 -1.64
CA PHE A 122 -1.21 -14.06 -2.85
C PHE A 122 -1.02 -15.59 -2.76
N ALA A 123 -1.75 -16.32 -3.57
CA ALA A 123 -1.67 -17.78 -3.67
C ALA A 123 -2.01 -18.29 -5.07
N LYS A 124 -1.45 -19.44 -5.44
CA LYS A 124 -1.82 -20.19 -6.65
C LYS A 124 -3.17 -20.91 -6.44
N SER A 125 -4.00 -20.97 -7.47
CA SER A 125 -5.31 -21.63 -7.42
C SER A 125 -5.67 -22.33 -8.73
N ILE A 126 -5.66 -23.66 -8.69
CA ILE A 126 -5.97 -24.52 -9.85
C ILE A 126 -7.40 -24.27 -10.36
N SER A 127 -8.31 -23.88 -9.48
CA SER A 127 -9.69 -23.52 -9.81
C SER A 127 -10.14 -22.32 -9.00
N SER A 128 -10.43 -21.20 -9.69
CA SER A 128 -11.03 -20.01 -9.07
C SER A 128 -12.26 -19.59 -9.86
N LYS A 129 -13.35 -19.28 -9.14
CA LYS A 129 -14.54 -18.67 -9.75
C LYS A 129 -14.33 -17.17 -9.87
N THR A 130 -14.24 -16.68 -11.09
CA THR A 130 -14.08 -15.26 -11.39
C THR A 130 -15.44 -14.57 -11.50
N GLY A 131 -15.53 -13.37 -10.94
CA GLY A 131 -16.66 -12.46 -11.14
C GLY A 131 -16.43 -11.58 -12.36
N ASN A 132 -16.82 -10.30 -12.24
CA ASN A 132 -16.62 -9.34 -13.33
C ASN A 132 -15.13 -9.04 -13.53
N GLN A 133 -14.76 -8.73 -14.77
CA GLN A 133 -13.42 -8.23 -15.07
C GLN A 133 -13.30 -6.79 -14.56
N ILE A 134 -12.21 -6.50 -13.83
CA ILE A 134 -11.85 -5.14 -13.46
C ILE A 134 -11.28 -4.43 -14.69
N LYS A 135 -11.83 -3.27 -15.02
CA LYS A 135 -11.39 -2.45 -16.17
C LYS A 135 -10.77 -1.13 -15.75
N GLU A 136 -11.15 -0.63 -14.59
CA GLU A 136 -10.69 0.63 -14.02
C GLU A 136 -10.64 0.48 -12.51
N VAL A 137 -9.79 1.30 -11.89
CA VAL A 137 -9.65 1.37 -10.44
C VAL A 137 -9.98 2.78 -10.01
N ASN A 138 -11.07 2.92 -9.26
CA ASN A 138 -11.52 4.20 -8.75
C ASN A 138 -11.00 4.40 -7.33
N ALA A 139 -10.60 5.62 -7.00
CA ALA A 139 -10.26 5.97 -5.64
C ALA A 139 -11.53 5.97 -4.77
N PRO A 140 -11.51 5.38 -3.57
CA PRO A 140 -12.70 5.33 -2.74
C PRO A 140 -13.05 6.73 -2.22
N ALA A 141 -14.34 7.00 -2.19
CA ALA A 141 -14.91 8.17 -1.55
C ALA A 141 -15.64 7.71 -0.30
N PHE A 142 -15.12 8.10 0.87
CA PHE A 142 -15.74 7.79 2.15
C PHE A 142 -16.52 9.00 2.66
N PRO A 143 -17.80 8.84 3.03
CA PRO A 143 -18.54 9.93 3.66
C PRO A 143 -17.90 10.26 5.01
N PHE A 144 -17.68 11.55 5.25
CA PHE A 144 -17.15 12.01 6.51
C PHE A 144 -18.24 11.96 7.61
N PRO A 145 -17.92 11.51 8.84
CA PRO A 145 -18.90 11.47 9.92
C PRO A 145 -19.32 12.87 10.39
N ASN A 146 -20.62 13.17 10.28
CA ASN A 146 -21.20 14.49 10.62
C ASN A 146 -21.70 14.61 12.08
N SER A 147 -21.46 13.61 12.93
CA SER A 147 -21.91 13.62 14.33
C SER A 147 -20.92 14.30 15.26
N LYS A 148 -21.40 14.78 16.42
CA LYS A 148 -20.53 15.28 17.49
C LYS A 148 -19.68 14.12 18.01
N ALA A 149 -18.40 14.12 17.66
CA ALA A 149 -17.45 13.08 18.03
C ALA A 149 -16.73 13.43 19.34
N TYR A 150 -16.47 12.42 20.16
CA TYR A 150 -15.46 12.47 21.22
C TYR A 150 -14.06 12.40 20.63
N ALA A 151 -13.86 11.48 19.68
CA ALA A 151 -12.62 11.32 18.93
C ALA A 151 -12.92 10.79 17.51
N TYR A 152 -11.98 11.07 16.59
CA TYR A 152 -11.94 10.45 15.28
C TYR A 152 -10.87 9.35 15.27
N LEU A 153 -11.16 8.22 14.63
CA LEU A 153 -10.30 7.04 14.54
C LEU A 153 -9.96 6.76 13.07
N ILE A 154 -8.69 6.45 12.81
CA ILE A 154 -8.18 6.05 11.50
C ILE A 154 -7.43 4.72 11.67
N ASP A 155 -7.82 3.71 10.90
CA ASP A 155 -7.16 2.40 10.91
C ASP A 155 -5.73 2.54 10.38
N TRP A 156 -4.76 2.04 11.14
CA TRP A 156 -3.35 2.14 10.77
C TRP A 156 -2.94 1.13 9.69
N SER A 157 -3.77 0.13 9.42
CA SER A 157 -3.45 -0.95 8.47
C SER A 157 -3.42 -0.50 7.02
N ASP A 158 -4.06 0.63 6.70
CA ASP A 158 -4.11 1.13 5.33
C ASP A 158 -2.82 1.84 4.94
N TYR A 159 -2.35 1.59 3.72
CA TYR A 159 -1.11 2.10 3.16
C TYR A 159 -0.93 3.63 3.31
N TYR A 160 -2.00 4.43 3.22
CA TYR A 160 -1.89 5.89 3.32
C TYR A 160 -2.06 6.45 4.74
N ALA A 161 -2.30 5.61 5.76
CA ALA A 161 -2.41 6.08 7.14
C ALA A 161 -1.16 6.86 7.63
N PRO A 162 0.09 6.45 7.32
CA PRO A 162 1.27 7.22 7.71
C PRO A 162 1.38 8.59 7.01
N ALA A 163 1.00 8.66 5.73
CA ALA A 163 0.99 9.92 4.97
C ALA A 163 -0.07 10.90 5.53
N MET A 164 -1.25 10.38 5.88
CA MET A 164 -2.29 11.15 6.54
C MET A 164 -1.86 11.64 7.92
N LEU A 165 -1.21 10.80 8.73
CA LEU A 165 -0.65 11.19 10.03
C LEU A 165 0.33 12.37 9.90
N PHE A 166 1.25 12.30 8.92
CA PHE A 166 2.22 13.37 8.70
C PHE A 166 1.53 14.70 8.36
N ASP A 167 0.56 14.68 7.45
CA ASP A 167 -0.17 15.88 7.07
C ASP A 167 -1.02 16.44 8.22
N LEU A 168 -1.62 15.58 9.05
CA LEU A 168 -2.32 15.98 10.28
C LEU A 168 -1.37 16.70 11.25
N GLN A 169 -0.19 16.12 11.50
CA GLN A 169 0.82 16.72 12.36
C GLN A 169 1.33 18.04 11.80
N LYS A 170 1.54 18.13 10.47
CA LYS A 170 1.94 19.37 9.78
C LYS A 170 0.86 20.45 9.87
N ALA A 171 -0.42 20.07 9.87
CA ALA A 171 -1.55 20.97 10.11
C ALA A 171 -1.68 21.39 11.59
N GLY A 172 -0.86 20.84 12.48
CA GLY A 172 -0.87 21.12 13.92
C GLY A 172 -1.93 20.35 14.69
N VAL A 173 -2.52 19.30 14.10
CA VAL A 173 -3.49 18.42 14.76
C VAL A 173 -2.75 17.52 15.74
N HIS A 174 -3.23 17.46 16.98
CA HIS A 174 -2.76 16.50 17.97
C HIS A 174 -3.34 15.12 17.66
N VAL A 175 -2.46 14.14 17.49
CA VAL A 175 -2.82 12.75 17.18
C VAL A 175 -2.21 11.83 18.22
N GLU A 176 -2.96 10.82 18.64
CA GLU A 176 -2.54 9.78 19.57
C GLU A 176 -2.60 8.42 18.88
N ILE A 177 -1.83 7.44 19.37
CA ILE A 177 -1.89 6.05 18.92
C ILE A 177 -2.43 5.18 20.04
N VAL A 178 -3.35 4.29 19.69
CA VAL A 178 -3.85 3.23 20.57
C VAL A 178 -2.97 1.99 20.40
N ASN A 179 -2.23 1.61 21.45
CA ASN A 179 -1.19 0.57 21.37
C ASN A 179 -1.72 -0.87 21.46
N ARG A 180 -3.03 -1.08 21.58
CA ARG A 180 -3.66 -2.41 21.64
C ARG A 180 -4.91 -2.47 20.78
N PRO A 181 -5.29 -3.66 20.26
CA PRO A 181 -6.55 -3.82 19.57
C PRO A 181 -7.74 -3.51 20.48
N PHE A 182 -8.79 -2.94 19.90
CA PHE A 182 -10.03 -2.60 20.60
C PHE A 182 -11.21 -2.62 19.63
N ALA A 183 -12.43 -2.58 20.18
CA ALA A 183 -13.65 -2.46 19.40
C ALA A 183 -14.41 -1.21 19.85
N SER A 184 -14.74 -0.31 18.92
CA SER A 184 -15.51 0.90 19.24
C SER A 184 -16.88 0.85 18.58
N GLN A 185 -17.84 1.52 19.22
CA GLN A 185 -19.05 1.94 18.54
C GLN A 185 -18.71 3.12 17.62
N THR A 186 -19.06 3.01 16.34
CA THR A 186 -18.83 4.06 15.33
C THR A 186 -20.16 4.43 14.64
N GLN A 187 -20.11 5.37 13.71
CA GLN A 187 -21.26 5.69 12.85
C GLN A 187 -21.74 4.51 12.00
N ASP A 188 -20.87 3.53 11.72
CA ASP A 188 -21.19 2.33 10.94
C ASP A 188 -21.54 1.12 11.82
N GLY A 189 -21.67 1.30 13.14
CA GLY A 189 -21.85 0.21 14.10
C GLY A 189 -20.55 -0.16 14.81
N ARG A 190 -20.51 -1.39 15.35
CA ARG A 190 -19.30 -1.95 15.97
C ARG A 190 -18.20 -2.11 14.91
N LYS A 191 -17.02 -1.56 15.18
CA LYS A 191 -15.81 -1.74 14.36
C LYS A 191 -14.65 -2.14 15.26
N ASP A 192 -13.97 -3.22 14.87
CA ASP A 192 -12.72 -3.64 15.49
C ASP A 192 -11.55 -2.90 14.83
N PHE A 193 -10.61 -2.45 15.66
CA PHE A 193 -9.45 -1.65 15.31
C PHE A 193 -8.16 -2.35 15.79
N PRO A 194 -7.12 -2.43 14.94
CA PRO A 194 -5.85 -3.02 15.33
C PRO A 194 -5.01 -2.07 16.20
N ALA A 195 -3.97 -2.61 16.83
CA ALA A 195 -2.94 -1.78 17.47
C ALA A 195 -2.28 -0.85 16.43
N GLY A 196 -1.95 0.36 16.85
CA GLY A 196 -1.42 1.41 15.96
C GLY A 196 -2.48 2.40 15.47
N THR A 197 -3.77 2.09 15.65
CA THR A 197 -4.89 2.96 15.24
C THR A 197 -4.70 4.39 15.74
N LEU A 198 -4.84 5.35 14.83
CA LEU A 198 -4.71 6.76 15.13
C LEU A 198 -6.01 7.24 15.78
N MET A 199 -5.88 7.97 16.88
CA MET A 199 -6.95 8.62 17.59
C MET A 199 -6.71 10.13 17.59
N ILE A 200 -7.70 10.89 17.13
CA ILE A 200 -7.69 12.35 17.14
C ILE A 200 -8.75 12.80 18.15
N PRO A 201 -8.38 13.12 19.40
CA PRO A 201 -9.32 13.59 20.40
C PRO A 201 -9.84 14.98 20.01
N VAL A 202 -11.15 15.20 20.11
CA VAL A 202 -11.76 16.52 19.82
C VAL A 202 -11.48 17.50 20.95
N GLY A 203 -11.50 17.02 22.20
CA GLY A 203 -11.35 17.88 23.39
C GLY A 203 -9.92 18.27 23.74
N PHE A 204 -8.91 17.64 23.14
CA PHE A 204 -7.50 17.87 23.45
C PHE A 204 -6.75 18.40 22.23
N GLN A 205 -7.10 19.61 21.80
CA GLN A 205 -6.55 20.27 20.62
C GLN A 205 -6.19 21.72 20.93
N LYS A 206 -5.15 22.23 20.26
CA LYS A 206 -4.74 23.65 20.34
C LYS A 206 -5.53 24.55 19.37
N MET A 207 -6.37 23.97 18.53
CA MET A 207 -7.14 24.67 17.50
C MET A 207 -8.64 24.56 17.75
N GLU A 208 -9.39 25.48 17.16
CA GLU A 208 -10.85 25.47 17.19
C GLU A 208 -11.43 24.20 16.58
N GLN A 209 -12.53 23.72 17.15
CA GLN A 209 -13.16 22.45 16.76
C GLN A 209 -13.60 22.45 15.28
N GLU A 210 -14.15 23.55 14.77
CA GLU A 210 -14.56 23.63 13.37
C GLU A 210 -13.35 23.50 12.42
N LYS A 211 -12.25 24.18 12.75
CA LYS A 211 -11.00 24.09 11.98
C LYS A 211 -10.41 22.68 12.02
N LEU A 212 -10.45 22.03 13.18
CA LEU A 212 -10.03 20.64 13.34
C LEU A 212 -10.82 19.73 12.40
N VAL A 213 -12.15 19.77 12.48
CA VAL A 213 -13.03 18.89 11.70
C VAL A 213 -12.82 19.10 10.20
N ASN A 214 -12.77 20.35 9.74
CA ASN A 214 -12.49 20.67 8.33
C ASN A 214 -11.12 20.13 7.89
N SER A 215 -10.09 20.26 8.73
CA SER A 215 -8.75 19.74 8.41
C SER A 215 -8.74 18.22 8.28
N ILE A 216 -9.41 17.49 9.19
CA ILE A 216 -9.51 16.03 9.13
C ILE A 216 -10.27 15.61 7.87
N GLN A 217 -11.39 16.29 7.56
CA GLN A 217 -12.21 15.98 6.38
C GLN A 217 -11.44 16.18 5.07
N GLU A 218 -10.76 17.31 4.91
CA GLU A 218 -9.94 17.61 3.73
C GLU A 218 -8.81 16.59 3.56
N LEU A 219 -8.10 16.26 4.65
CA LEU A 219 -7.00 15.29 4.62
C LEU A 219 -7.49 13.85 4.38
N ALA A 220 -8.63 13.48 4.95
CA ALA A 220 -9.25 12.18 4.69
C ALA A 220 -9.63 12.02 3.21
N ALA A 221 -10.19 13.07 2.60
CA ALA A 221 -10.50 13.09 1.18
C ALA A 221 -9.24 13.04 0.30
N LYS A 222 -8.20 13.81 0.65
CA LYS A 222 -6.90 13.82 -0.05
C LYS A 222 -6.24 12.43 -0.07
N HIS A 223 -6.26 11.73 1.07
CA HIS A 223 -5.58 10.43 1.24
C HIS A 223 -6.50 9.23 1.01
N HIS A 224 -7.75 9.47 0.61
CA HIS A 224 -8.77 8.43 0.44
C HIS A 224 -8.90 7.52 1.68
N GLN A 225 -8.82 8.11 2.87
CA GLN A 225 -8.88 7.41 4.14
C GLN A 225 -10.27 7.44 4.73
N LYS A 226 -10.71 6.30 5.27
CA LYS A 226 -11.97 6.23 6.00
C LYS A 226 -11.76 6.70 7.43
N VAL A 227 -12.55 7.68 7.84
CA VAL A 227 -12.55 8.21 9.21
C VAL A 227 -13.77 7.69 9.96
N TYR A 228 -13.54 7.19 11.16
CA TYR A 228 -14.59 6.75 12.07
C TYR A 228 -14.76 7.75 13.19
N ALA A 229 -16.00 8.08 13.55
CA ALA A 229 -16.29 8.90 14.71
C ALA A 229 -16.81 8.03 15.84
N THR A 230 -16.25 8.20 17.04
CA THR A 230 -16.83 7.66 18.28
C THR A 230 -17.45 8.78 19.10
N THR A 231 -18.56 8.50 19.78
CA THR A 231 -19.25 9.45 20.64
C THR A 231 -18.76 9.41 22.09
N THR A 232 -18.02 8.38 22.49
CA THR A 232 -17.53 8.20 23.86
C THR A 232 -16.10 7.67 23.87
N GLY A 233 -15.39 7.84 24.99
CA GLY A 233 -14.08 7.22 25.20
C GLY A 233 -14.12 5.75 25.63
N LEU A 234 -15.32 5.20 25.85
CA LEU A 234 -15.53 3.80 26.26
C LEU A 234 -15.65 2.92 25.03
N ASN A 235 -14.85 1.86 25.00
CA ASN A 235 -14.87 0.88 23.93
C ASN A 235 -15.76 -0.32 24.28
N LEU A 236 -16.31 -0.96 23.25
CA LEU A 236 -17.13 -2.17 23.38
C LEU A 236 -16.30 -3.39 23.82
N ALA A 237 -15.01 -3.40 23.50
CA ALA A 237 -14.03 -4.38 23.94
C ALA A 237 -12.61 -3.82 23.85
N GLY A 238 -11.69 -4.35 24.64
CA GLY A 238 -10.28 -3.94 24.62
C GLY A 238 -9.99 -2.74 25.52
N VAL A 239 -8.98 -1.95 25.16
CA VAL A 239 -8.57 -0.75 25.93
C VAL A 239 -9.48 0.44 25.64
N ASP A 240 -9.78 1.26 26.63
CA ASP A 240 -10.52 2.52 26.44
C ASP A 240 -9.63 3.63 25.89
N LEU A 241 -10.25 4.57 25.18
CA LEU A 241 -9.56 5.69 24.52
C LEU A 241 -9.00 6.72 25.52
N GLY A 242 -9.44 6.70 26.77
CA GLY A 242 -8.87 7.51 27.85
C GLY A 242 -7.81 6.81 28.71
N SER A 243 -7.41 5.59 28.35
CA SER A 243 -6.45 4.80 29.14
C SER A 243 -5.00 5.26 28.91
N ASN A 244 -4.11 4.86 29.81
CA ASN A 244 -2.65 5.07 29.68
C ASN A 244 -2.01 4.28 28.53
N MET A 245 -2.79 3.48 27.79
CA MET A 245 -2.35 2.74 26.61
C MET A 245 -2.52 3.55 25.31
N VAL A 246 -3.03 4.78 25.44
CA VAL A 246 -3.13 5.78 24.38
C VAL A 246 -2.05 6.84 24.61
N GLY A 247 -1.28 7.16 23.58
CA GLY A 247 -0.14 8.06 23.70
C GLY A 247 0.01 8.99 22.51
N ALA A 248 0.41 10.24 22.78
CA ALA A 248 0.67 11.25 21.77
C ALA A 248 1.76 10.81 20.79
N VAL A 249 1.50 11.02 19.49
CA VAL A 249 2.48 10.75 18.44
C VAL A 249 3.25 12.03 18.13
N THR A 250 4.55 11.99 18.37
CA THR A 250 5.44 13.08 18.00
C THR A 250 5.83 13.01 16.53
N GLN A 251 5.85 14.15 15.85
CA GLN A 251 6.33 14.21 14.47
C GLN A 251 7.82 13.83 14.42
N PRO A 252 8.21 12.80 13.65
CA PRO A 252 9.60 12.40 13.55
C PRO A 252 10.42 13.46 12.79
N LYS A 253 11.63 13.74 13.29
CA LYS A 253 12.64 14.55 12.57
C LYS A 253 13.72 13.60 12.05
N ALA A 254 13.69 13.29 10.76
CA ALA A 254 14.63 12.38 10.13
C ALA A 254 15.81 13.14 9.48
N ILE A 255 17.01 12.59 9.56
CA ILE A 255 18.19 13.01 8.79
C ILE A 255 18.65 11.81 7.96
N MET A 256 18.88 12.02 6.67
CA MET A 256 19.48 11.01 5.80
C MET A 256 20.96 11.31 5.60
N ILE A 257 21.81 10.37 6.00
CA ILE A 257 23.26 10.44 5.81
C ILE A 257 23.60 9.78 4.47
N LEU A 258 24.34 10.50 3.63
CA LEU A 258 24.82 10.04 2.33
C LEU A 258 26.35 10.16 2.30
N GLY A 259 27.04 9.23 1.64
CA GLY A 259 28.50 9.32 1.50
C GLY A 259 29.17 7.99 1.19
N THR A 260 30.51 7.99 1.27
CA THR A 260 31.32 6.78 1.04
C THR A 260 30.92 5.65 1.99
N GLY A 261 30.65 4.46 1.42
CA GLY A 261 30.22 3.28 2.17
C GLY A 261 28.71 3.07 2.21
N ILE A 262 27.92 4.01 1.67
CA ILE A 262 26.46 3.87 1.53
C ILE A 262 26.12 3.56 0.07
N GLN A 263 25.31 2.55 -0.17
CA GLN A 263 24.86 2.22 -1.52
C GLN A 263 23.84 3.27 -1.99
N ALA A 264 24.06 3.84 -3.18
CA ALA A 264 23.19 4.89 -3.71
C ALA A 264 21.74 4.40 -3.93
N ASN A 265 21.56 3.11 -4.23
CA ASN A 265 20.23 2.52 -4.45
C ASN A 265 19.43 2.43 -3.14
N GLU A 266 20.05 1.99 -2.04
CA GLU A 266 19.44 1.92 -0.71
C GLU A 266 19.10 3.33 -0.18
N ALA A 267 19.97 4.31 -0.44
CA ALA A 267 19.64 5.70 -0.13
C ALA A 267 18.48 6.23 -0.98
N GLY A 268 18.47 5.87 -2.27
CA GLY A 268 17.45 6.28 -3.24
C GLY A 268 16.06 5.74 -2.91
N GLU A 269 15.94 4.46 -2.54
CA GLU A 269 14.66 3.84 -2.19
C GLU A 269 14.03 4.47 -0.95
N ILE A 270 14.83 4.71 0.10
CA ILE A 270 14.35 5.35 1.34
C ILE A 270 13.95 6.80 1.03
N TRP A 271 14.72 7.50 0.21
CA TRP A 271 14.40 8.87 -0.15
C TRP A 271 13.10 8.95 -0.96
N TYR A 272 12.92 8.06 -1.93
CA TYR A 272 11.69 7.97 -2.72
C TYR A 272 10.47 7.63 -1.85
N LEU A 273 10.60 6.70 -0.91
CA LEU A 273 9.54 6.37 0.04
C LEU A 273 9.13 7.61 0.86
N LEU A 274 10.10 8.28 1.48
CA LEU A 274 9.81 9.44 2.33
C LEU A 274 9.21 10.60 1.52
N ASP A 275 9.80 10.93 0.37
CA ASP A 275 9.41 12.11 -0.41
C ASP A 275 8.14 11.87 -1.25
N SER A 276 8.14 10.80 -2.06
CA SER A 276 7.09 10.56 -3.05
C SER A 276 5.89 9.81 -2.49
N GLN A 277 6.09 8.85 -1.57
CA GLN A 277 4.98 8.06 -1.01
C GLN A 277 4.37 8.70 0.25
N LEU A 278 5.21 9.21 1.15
CA LEU A 278 4.75 9.77 2.42
C LEU A 278 4.63 11.30 2.42
N GLY A 279 5.14 11.99 1.40
CA GLY A 279 5.13 13.47 1.36
C GLY A 279 5.97 14.11 2.47
N CYS A 280 6.93 13.36 3.03
CA CYS A 280 7.81 13.71 4.14
C CYS A 280 9.23 14.03 3.62
N PRO A 281 9.51 15.26 3.12
CA PRO A 281 10.85 15.59 2.65
C PRO A 281 11.85 15.54 3.80
N SER A 282 12.90 14.73 3.66
CA SER A 282 14.01 14.66 4.64
C SER A 282 15.18 15.57 4.22
N PRO A 283 15.77 16.36 5.14
CA PRO A 283 16.99 17.09 4.86
C PRO A 283 18.16 16.11 4.63
N LYS A 284 18.88 16.30 3.52
CA LYS A 284 20.05 15.49 3.13
C LYS A 284 21.31 16.04 3.79
N SER A 285 22.15 15.15 4.36
CA SER A 285 23.52 15.48 4.78
C SER A 285 24.50 14.62 4.00
N ILE A 286 25.38 15.25 3.21
CA ILE A 286 26.38 14.58 2.38
C ILE A 286 27.72 14.64 3.13
N GLN A 287 28.25 13.49 3.53
CA GLN A 287 29.64 13.37 3.98
C GLN A 287 30.55 13.22 2.76
N SER A 288 31.32 14.26 2.45
CA SER A 288 32.41 14.19 1.48
C SER A 288 33.74 13.91 2.19
N LYS A 289 34.61 13.08 1.58
CA LYS A 289 36.02 12.93 2.01
C LYS A 289 36.84 14.13 1.51
N SER A 290 36.61 15.31 2.07
CA SER A 290 37.57 16.42 2.03
C SER A 290 37.22 17.43 3.11
N GLU A 291 38.09 17.49 4.12
CA GLU A 291 38.44 18.62 5.00
C GLU A 291 37.31 19.48 5.62
N GLU A 292 37.28 19.43 6.95
CA GLU A 292 36.84 20.44 7.94
C GLU A 292 35.41 21.05 7.91
N SER A 293 34.78 20.95 9.09
CA SER A 293 33.68 21.76 9.65
C SER A 293 32.27 21.55 9.03
N THR A 294 31.20 21.30 9.77
CA THR A 294 30.76 21.91 11.04
C THR A 294 29.77 20.96 11.73
N TYR A 295 29.96 20.69 13.01
CA TYR A 295 28.99 19.94 13.83
C TYR A 295 27.75 20.81 14.09
N LEU A 296 26.57 20.30 13.74
CA LEU A 296 25.29 20.86 14.19
C LEU A 296 24.86 20.10 15.45
N THR A 297 24.98 20.79 16.59
CA THR A 297 24.53 20.33 17.90
C THR A 297 23.02 20.06 17.89
N ILE A 298 22.63 18.80 18.12
CA ILE A 298 21.25 18.43 18.42
C ILE A 298 21.02 18.74 19.90
N THR A 299 20.36 19.85 20.21
CA THR A 299 19.77 20.06 21.54
C THR A 299 18.54 19.17 21.71
N ARG A 300 18.51 18.48 22.87
CA ARG A 300 17.43 17.61 23.36
C ARG A 300 16.07 18.31 23.40
#